data_AF-A0A9D2LT16-F1
#
_entry.id   AF-A0A9D2LT16-F1
#
_cell.length_a   1.000
_cell.length_b   1.000
_cell.length_c   1.000
_cell.angle_alpha   90.00
_cell.angle_beta   90.00
_cell.angle_gamma   90.00
#
_symmetry.space_group_name_H-M   'P 1'
#
loop_
_entity.id
_entity.type
_entity.pdbx_description
1 polymer ?
#
loop_
_entity_poly.entity_id
_entity_poly.type
_entity_poly.pdbx_seq_one_letter_code
_entity_poly.pdbx_strand_id
1 'polypeptide(L)'
;MDHIGYALYAFGGLGIELLLILLETKIYAIPSESWNTGQNILHWVITCSLWGGIGYLLAQKPPPIQRKPLSALEIFLLLFFASISVGITTVMWGGFKPAAEFTSMGHIDFLIQYVYYAAEAFLLFLILAHGQHGAELLLKKQTVIPYGGILLALTWGLVHVFTQDLFTGAYTFFQALLYGCAFSAAKKNYLFSYLAILFMFML
;
A
#
# COMPACT_ATOMS: atom_id res chain seq x y z
N MET A 1 -22.26 -3.25 7.86
CA MET A 1 -21.32 -4.16 7.15
C MET A 1 -20.05 -4.23 7.98
N ASP A 2 -19.34 -5.36 7.95
CA ASP A 2 -18.10 -5.53 8.71
C ASP A 2 -16.91 -4.94 7.93
N HIS A 3 -16.67 -3.64 8.12
CA HIS A 3 -15.57 -2.95 7.43
C HIS A 3 -14.20 -3.34 7.99
N ILE A 4 -14.09 -3.78 9.26
CA ILE A 4 -12.81 -4.30 9.76
C ILE A 4 -12.47 -5.61 9.05
N GLY A 5 -13.44 -6.50 8.88
CA GLY A 5 -13.29 -7.73 8.09
C GLY A 5 -12.85 -7.44 6.65
N TYR A 6 -13.45 -6.45 5.98
CA TYR A 6 -13.03 -6.05 4.62
C TYR A 6 -11.59 -5.52 4.54
N ALA A 7 -11.14 -4.76 5.54
CA ALA A 7 -9.74 -4.34 5.62
C ALA A 7 -8.80 -5.55 5.79
N LEU A 8 -9.18 -6.52 6.64
CA LEU A 8 -8.42 -7.75 6.82
C LEU A 8 -8.42 -8.65 5.58
N TYR A 9 -9.47 -8.63 4.76
CA TYR A 9 -9.47 -9.31 3.46
C TYR A 9 -8.54 -8.65 2.45
N ALA A 10 -8.44 -7.32 2.43
CA ALA A 10 -7.45 -6.63 1.59
C ALA A 10 -6.01 -7.00 2.02
N PHE A 11 -5.75 -7.06 3.33
CA PHE A 11 -4.48 -7.54 3.87
C PHE A 11 -4.23 -9.02 3.53
N GLY A 12 -5.24 -9.88 3.65
CA GLY A 12 -5.16 -11.27 3.20
C GLY A 12 -4.84 -11.37 1.71
N GLY A 13 -5.36 -10.46 0.90
CA GLY A 13 -5.02 -10.32 -0.52
C GLY A 13 -3.53 -10.07 -0.75
N LEU A 14 -2.91 -9.14 -0.01
CA LEU A 14 -1.46 -8.92 -0.03
C LEU A 14 -0.71 -10.22 0.31
N GLY A 15 -1.16 -10.94 1.34
CA GLY A 15 -0.56 -12.21 1.77
C GLY A 15 -0.62 -13.35 0.73
N ILE A 16 -1.47 -13.27 -0.29
CA ILE A 16 -1.51 -14.28 -1.37
C ILE A 16 -0.21 -14.30 -2.16
N GLU A 17 0.47 -13.16 -2.29
CA GLU A 17 1.76 -13.10 -2.97
C GLU A 17 2.78 -14.04 -2.31
N LEU A 18 2.85 -14.07 -0.98
CA LEU A 18 3.75 -14.98 -0.26
C LEU A 18 3.44 -16.44 -0.60
N LEU A 19 2.16 -16.81 -0.73
CA LEU A 19 1.77 -18.15 -1.15
C LEU A 19 2.15 -18.43 -2.61
N LEU A 20 2.05 -17.42 -3.48
CA LEU A 20 2.44 -17.53 -4.88
C LEU A 20 3.96 -17.71 -5.02
N ILE A 21 4.77 -16.94 -4.27
CA ILE A 21 6.23 -17.10 -4.23
C ILE A 21 6.61 -18.52 -3.80
N LEU A 22 5.97 -19.05 -2.75
CA LEU A 22 6.21 -20.42 -2.27
C LEU A 22 5.83 -21.48 -3.30
N LEU A 23 4.76 -21.25 -4.08
CA LEU A 23 4.32 -22.16 -5.14
C LEU A 23 5.27 -22.12 -6.34
N GLU A 24 5.59 -20.93 -6.84
CA GLU A 24 6.42 -20.72 -8.01
C GLU A 24 7.87 -21.15 -7.77
N THR A 25 8.41 -20.92 -6.57
CA THR A 25 9.74 -21.43 -6.16
C THR A 25 9.82 -22.95 -6.27
N LYS A 26 8.73 -23.66 -5.94
CA LYS A 26 8.65 -25.13 -6.09
C LYS A 26 8.51 -25.54 -7.56
N ILE A 27 7.73 -24.80 -8.36
CA ILE A 27 7.53 -25.08 -9.78
C ILE A 27 8.83 -24.85 -10.57
N TYR A 28 9.52 -23.74 -10.32
CA TYR A 28 10.78 -23.40 -10.97
C TYR A 28 11.98 -24.16 -10.40
N ALA A 29 11.82 -24.79 -9.24
CA ALA A 29 12.87 -25.49 -8.50
C ALA A 29 14.12 -24.63 -8.20
N ILE A 30 13.93 -23.31 -8.12
CA ILE A 30 14.95 -22.31 -7.80
C ILE A 30 14.35 -21.24 -6.87
N PRO A 31 15.14 -20.68 -5.95
CA PRO A 31 14.68 -19.64 -5.03
C PRO A 31 14.33 -18.35 -5.79
N SER A 32 13.41 -17.53 -5.23
CA SER A 32 12.88 -16.31 -5.86
C SER A 32 13.93 -15.26 -6.17
N GLU A 33 15.01 -15.21 -5.39
CA GLU A 33 16.15 -14.32 -5.59
C GLU A 33 16.95 -14.64 -6.86
N SER A 34 16.78 -15.86 -7.38
CA SER A 34 17.48 -16.36 -8.58
C SER A 34 16.59 -16.42 -9.82
N TRP A 35 15.38 -15.88 -9.75
CA TRP A 35 14.47 -15.86 -10.90
C TRP A 35 14.98 -14.96 -12.01
N ASN A 36 14.82 -15.42 -13.25
CA ASN A 36 15.11 -14.60 -14.42
C ASN A 36 13.99 -13.58 -14.66
N THR A 37 14.28 -12.60 -15.53
CA THR A 37 13.34 -11.54 -15.95
C THR A 37 11.94 -12.07 -16.32
N GLY A 38 11.86 -13.16 -17.10
CA GLY A 38 10.58 -13.73 -17.51
C GLY A 38 9.77 -14.29 -16.35
N GLN A 39 10.44 -14.94 -15.39
CA GLN A 39 9.81 -15.47 -14.17
C GLN A 39 9.32 -14.33 -13.26
N ASN A 40 10.12 -13.27 -13.06
CA ASN A 40 9.72 -12.10 -12.30
C ASN A 40 8.51 -11.38 -12.91
N ILE A 41 8.53 -11.16 -14.23
CA ILE A 41 7.39 -10.54 -14.94
C ILE A 41 6.13 -11.39 -14.81
N LEU A 42 6.24 -12.71 -14.99
CA LEU A 42 5.09 -13.61 -14.86
C LEU A 42 4.51 -13.56 -13.43
N HIS A 43 5.37 -13.61 -12.42
CA HIS A 43 4.97 -13.47 -11.03
C HIS A 43 4.20 -12.16 -10.79
N TRP A 44 4.78 -11.02 -11.17
CA TRP A 44 4.13 -9.71 -10.97
C TRP A 44 2.79 -9.60 -11.71
N VAL A 45 2.67 -10.13 -12.92
CA VAL A 45 1.41 -10.13 -13.68
C VAL A 45 0.33 -10.95 -12.97
N ILE A 46 0.68 -12.13 -12.45
CA ILE A 46 -0.26 -12.98 -11.70
C ILE A 46 -0.65 -12.27 -10.39
N THR A 47 0.32 -11.76 -9.63
CA THR A 47 0.07 -11.02 -8.39
C THR A 47 -0.85 -9.81 -8.62
N CYS A 48 -0.57 -8.99 -9.63
CA CYS A 48 -1.43 -7.87 -10.02
C CYS A 48 -2.86 -8.31 -10.34
N SER A 49 -3.03 -9.43 -11.04
CA SER A 49 -4.34 -9.95 -11.41
C SER A 49 -5.13 -10.41 -10.19
N LEU A 50 -4.48 -11.10 -9.25
CA LEU A 50 -5.08 -11.56 -8.00
C LEU A 50 -5.47 -10.39 -7.10
N TRP A 51 -4.54 -9.45 -6.90
CA TRP A 51 -4.79 -8.24 -6.12
C TRP A 51 -5.85 -7.35 -6.75
N GLY A 52 -5.81 -7.16 -8.06
CA GLY A 52 -6.83 -6.43 -8.80
C GLY A 52 -8.22 -7.05 -8.66
N GLY A 53 -8.32 -8.39 -8.74
CA GLY A 53 -9.57 -9.12 -8.52
C GLY A 53 -10.13 -8.92 -7.10
N ILE A 54 -9.30 -9.10 -6.08
CA ILE A 54 -9.69 -8.91 -4.67
C ILE A 54 -10.08 -7.45 -4.42
N GLY A 55 -9.24 -6.52 -4.89
CA GLY A 55 -9.48 -5.09 -4.74
C GLY A 55 -10.77 -4.66 -5.44
N TYR A 56 -11.07 -5.19 -6.63
CA TYR A 56 -12.33 -4.94 -7.33
C TYR A 56 -13.52 -5.42 -6.50
N LEU A 57 -13.50 -6.64 -5.96
CA LEU A 57 -14.59 -7.18 -5.14
C LEU A 57 -14.83 -6.33 -3.88
N LEU A 58 -13.77 -5.89 -3.21
CA LEU A 58 -13.87 -5.02 -2.03
C LEU A 58 -14.35 -3.61 -2.39
N ALA A 59 -13.92 -3.08 -3.53
CA ALA A 59 -14.36 -1.78 -4.03
C ALA A 59 -15.85 -1.75 -4.43
N GLN A 60 -16.50 -2.90 -4.62
CA GLN A 60 -17.97 -2.99 -4.74
C GLN A 60 -18.71 -2.78 -3.40
N LYS A 61 -17.99 -2.77 -2.28
CA LYS A 61 -18.51 -2.51 -0.92
C LYS A 61 -17.86 -1.26 -0.31
N PRO A 62 -17.79 -0.13 -1.04
CA PRO A 62 -17.01 1.01 -0.59
C PRO A 62 -17.61 1.60 0.69
N PRO A 63 -16.78 2.04 1.65
CA PRO A 63 -17.25 2.93 2.69
C PRO A 63 -17.83 4.23 2.09
N PRO A 64 -18.59 5.03 2.86
CA PRO A 64 -19.18 6.26 2.37
C PRO A 64 -18.13 7.23 1.81
N ILE A 65 -18.28 7.59 0.52
CA ILE A 65 -17.34 8.45 -0.19
C ILE A 65 -17.62 9.92 0.15
N GLN A 66 -16.58 10.66 0.55
CA GLN A 66 -16.66 12.13 0.63
C GLN A 66 -16.13 12.75 -0.67
N ARG A 67 -16.99 13.48 -1.39
CA ARG A 67 -16.64 14.17 -2.65
C ARG A 67 -16.41 15.67 -2.49
N LYS A 68 -16.17 16.14 -1.26
CA LYS A 68 -15.92 17.57 -1.03
C LYS A 68 -14.56 17.95 -1.64
N PRO A 69 -14.47 19.13 -2.28
CA PRO A 69 -13.19 19.65 -2.71
C PRO A 69 -12.29 19.88 -1.49
N LEU A 70 -10.99 19.74 -1.70
CA LEU A 70 -9.98 20.03 -0.68
C LEU A 70 -9.76 21.55 -0.61
N SER A 71 -9.69 22.09 0.60
CA SER A 71 -9.24 23.44 0.85
C SER A 71 -7.71 23.52 0.84
N ALA A 72 -7.17 24.73 0.82
CA ALA A 72 -5.73 24.97 0.86
C ALA A 72 -5.03 24.29 2.05
N LEU A 73 -5.68 24.22 3.22
CA LEU A 73 -5.13 23.55 4.39
C LEU A 73 -5.00 22.03 4.18
N GLU A 74 -6.02 21.38 3.59
CA GLU A 74 -5.97 19.95 3.33
C GLU A 74 -4.92 19.60 2.26
N ILE A 75 -4.80 20.43 1.23
CA ILE A 75 -3.75 20.27 0.21
C ILE A 75 -2.37 20.43 0.86
N PHE A 76 -2.18 21.45 1.70
CA PHE A 76 -0.94 21.65 2.44
C PHE A 76 -0.60 20.44 3.31
N LEU A 77 -1.56 19.92 4.09
CA LEU A 77 -1.34 18.75 4.94
C LEU A 77 -0.99 17.50 4.13
N LEU A 78 -1.64 17.27 2.98
CA LEU A 78 -1.30 16.18 2.07
C LEU A 78 0.14 16.29 1.56
N LEU A 79 0.52 17.47 1.07
CA LEU A 79 1.88 17.71 0.58
C LEU A 79 2.92 17.58 1.70
N PHE A 80 2.58 18.02 2.91
CA PHE A 80 3.42 17.89 4.09
C PHE A 80 3.69 16.42 4.45
N PHE A 81 2.64 15.60 4.59
CA PHE A 81 2.80 14.17 4.88
C PHE A 81 3.51 13.42 3.74
N ALA A 82 3.18 13.75 2.48
CA ALA A 82 3.84 13.17 1.32
C ALA A 82 5.34 13.52 1.30
N SER A 83 5.70 14.77 1.59
CA SER A 83 7.10 15.22 1.63
C SER A 83 7.89 14.51 2.71
N ILE A 84 7.29 14.28 3.89
CA ILE A 84 7.93 13.49 4.96
C ILE A 84 8.12 12.04 4.52
N SER A 85 7.08 11.42 3.95
CA SER A 85 7.13 10.04 3.44
C SER A 85 8.25 9.86 2.42
N VAL A 86 8.29 10.71 1.38
CA VAL A 86 9.30 10.64 0.33
C VAL A 86 10.69 10.97 0.87
N GLY A 87 10.80 11.92 1.80
CA GLY A 87 12.06 12.22 2.48
C GLY A 87 12.63 11.01 3.23
N ILE A 88 11.77 10.29 3.95
CA ILE A 88 12.16 9.04 4.63
C ILE A 88 12.54 7.99 3.59
N THR A 89 11.72 7.74 2.57
CA THR A 89 12.03 6.77 1.50
C THR A 89 13.37 7.08 0.85
N THR A 90 13.63 8.36 0.54
CA THR A 90 14.87 8.81 -0.09
C THR A 90 16.11 8.49 0.76
N VAL A 91 16.02 8.70 2.08
CA VAL A 91 17.12 8.34 2.99
C VAL A 91 17.32 6.82 3.04
N MET A 92 16.23 6.06 3.13
CA MET A 92 16.25 4.60 3.22
C MET A 92 16.83 3.95 1.95
N TRP A 93 16.56 4.54 0.79
CA TRP A 93 17.04 4.07 -0.52
C TRP A 93 18.39 4.69 -0.93
N GLY A 94 18.99 5.55 -0.10
CA GLY A 94 20.26 6.22 -0.42
C GLY A 94 20.18 7.19 -1.61
N GLY A 95 18.97 7.65 -1.96
CA GLY A 95 18.69 8.45 -3.14
C GLY A 95 17.21 8.41 -3.52
N PHE A 96 16.84 9.10 -4.59
CA PHE A 96 15.46 9.10 -5.07
C PHE A 96 15.09 7.69 -5.58
N LYS A 97 14.12 7.04 -4.92
CA LYS A 97 13.78 5.63 -5.12
C LYS A 97 13.56 5.26 -6.60
N PRO A 98 12.75 5.99 -7.39
CA PRO A 98 12.56 5.66 -8.80
C PRO A 98 13.84 5.66 -9.62
N ALA A 99 14.76 6.59 -9.34
CA ALA A 99 16.03 6.63 -10.06
C ALA A 99 16.95 5.47 -9.66
N ALA A 100 16.95 5.07 -8.39
CA ALA A 100 17.70 3.93 -7.89
C ALA A 100 17.21 2.61 -8.51
N GLU A 101 15.90 2.38 -8.51
CA GLU A 101 15.27 1.19 -9.10
C GLU A 101 15.45 1.11 -10.62
N PHE A 102 15.26 2.24 -11.32
CA PHE A 102 15.45 2.28 -12.76
C PHE A 102 16.88 1.91 -13.17
N THR A 103 17.86 2.37 -12.39
CA THR A 103 19.29 2.08 -12.63
C THR A 103 19.62 0.62 -12.37
N SER A 104 18.98 -0.03 -11.38
CA SER A 104 19.29 -1.42 -11.00
C SER A 104 18.57 -2.47 -11.85
N MET A 105 17.37 -2.18 -12.36
CA MET A 105 16.50 -3.20 -12.98
C MET A 105 16.35 -3.05 -14.51
N GLY A 106 16.66 -1.88 -15.06
CA GLY A 106 16.43 -1.58 -16.48
C GLY A 106 14.96 -1.30 -16.81
N HIS A 107 14.68 -0.95 -18.07
CA HIS A 107 13.43 -0.29 -18.46
C HIS A 107 12.16 -1.14 -18.30
N ILE A 108 12.23 -2.43 -18.65
CA ILE A 108 11.05 -3.31 -18.70
C ILE A 108 10.61 -3.67 -17.28
N ASP A 109 11.55 -4.17 -16.47
CA ASP A 109 11.24 -4.61 -15.10
C ASP A 109 10.78 -3.42 -14.25
N PHE A 110 11.40 -2.25 -14.42
CA PHE A 110 10.95 -1.02 -13.78
C PHE A 110 9.48 -0.68 -14.13
N LEU A 111 9.10 -0.74 -15.40
CA LEU A 111 7.73 -0.39 -15.81
C LEU A 111 6.69 -1.37 -15.21
N ILE A 112 6.97 -2.66 -15.26
CA ILE A 112 6.06 -3.69 -14.73
C ILE A 112 5.99 -3.61 -13.20
N GLN A 113 7.11 -3.38 -12.53
CA GLN A 113 7.15 -3.19 -11.08
C GLN A 113 6.30 -2.00 -10.63
N TYR A 114 6.22 -0.92 -11.42
CA TYR A 114 5.38 0.23 -11.07
C TYR A 114 3.88 -0.06 -11.27
N VAL A 115 3.51 -0.93 -12.21
CA VAL A 115 2.14 -1.47 -12.28
C VAL A 115 1.84 -2.32 -11.05
N TYR A 116 2.78 -3.16 -10.65
CA TYR A 116 2.71 -3.95 -9.41
C TYR A 116 2.56 -3.06 -8.17
N TYR A 117 3.33 -1.98 -8.03
CA TYR A 117 3.20 -1.03 -6.94
C TYR A 117 1.86 -0.31 -6.94
N ALA A 118 1.28 -0.02 -8.11
CA ALA A 118 -0.05 0.57 -8.19
C ALA A 118 -1.15 -0.38 -7.69
N ALA A 119 -1.00 -1.68 -7.98
CA ALA A 119 -1.88 -2.73 -7.48
C ALA A 119 -1.73 -2.94 -5.96
N GLU A 120 -0.49 -2.96 -5.46
CA GLU A 120 -0.22 -3.05 -4.01
C GLU A 120 -0.84 -1.85 -3.28
N ALA A 121 -0.53 -0.64 -3.73
CA ALA A 121 -1.05 0.60 -3.17
C ALA A 121 -2.59 0.65 -3.16
N PHE A 122 -3.25 -0.01 -4.12
CA PHE A 122 -4.70 -0.11 -4.14
C PHE A 122 -5.23 -0.97 -2.97
N LEU A 123 -4.59 -2.09 -2.65
CA LEU A 123 -4.93 -2.87 -1.46
C LEU A 123 -4.59 -2.13 -0.16
N LEU A 124 -3.44 -1.44 -0.09
CA LEU A 124 -3.11 -0.58 1.06
C LEU A 124 -4.18 0.49 1.29
N PHE A 125 -4.62 1.14 0.21
CA PHE A 125 -5.72 2.11 0.23
C PHE A 125 -7.03 1.50 0.75
N LEU A 126 -7.37 0.27 0.32
CA LEU A 126 -8.58 -0.41 0.80
C LEU A 126 -8.48 -0.75 2.29
N ILE A 127 -7.32 -1.20 2.80
CA ILE A 127 -7.08 -1.40 4.24
C ILE A 127 -7.33 -0.09 5.00
N LEU A 128 -6.77 1.03 4.51
CA LEU A 128 -6.94 2.36 5.11
C LEU A 128 -8.42 2.78 5.13
N ALA A 129 -9.09 2.71 3.98
CA ALA A 129 -10.46 3.18 3.81
C ALA A 129 -11.45 2.38 4.67
N HIS A 130 -11.36 1.05 4.60
CA HIS A 130 -12.22 0.17 5.38
C HIS A 130 -11.87 0.19 6.87
N GLY A 131 -10.58 0.20 7.22
CA GLY A 131 -10.12 0.27 8.61
C GLY A 131 -10.55 1.55 9.30
N GLN A 132 -10.38 2.71 8.63
CA GLN A 132 -10.84 3.99 9.15
C GLN A 132 -12.34 3.98 9.38
N HIS A 133 -13.12 3.55 8.38
CA HIS A 133 -14.58 3.55 8.52
C HIS A 133 -15.07 2.57 9.58
N GLY A 134 -14.47 1.37 9.66
CA GLY A 134 -14.78 0.39 10.69
C GLY A 134 -14.56 0.93 12.11
N ALA A 135 -13.44 1.61 12.34
CA ALA A 135 -13.17 2.25 13.62
C ALA A 135 -14.20 3.34 13.96
N GLU A 136 -14.59 4.16 12.99
CA GLU A 136 -15.60 5.22 13.19
C GLU A 136 -16.99 4.67 13.50
N LEU A 137 -17.36 3.53 12.91
CA LEU A 137 -18.59 2.83 13.23
C LEU A 137 -18.57 2.30 14.67
N LEU A 138 -17.44 1.70 15.09
CA LEU A 138 -17.27 1.22 16.46
C LEU A 138 -17.33 2.35 17.49
N LEU A 139 -16.68 3.48 17.19
CA LEU A 139 -16.67 4.68 18.03
C LEU A 139 -17.95 5.52 17.91
N LYS A 140 -18.83 5.19 16.96
CA LYS A 140 -20.04 5.96 16.62
C LYS A 140 -19.76 7.44 16.35
N LYS A 141 -18.58 7.76 15.84
CA LYS A 141 -18.10 9.13 15.65
C LYS A 141 -17.08 9.20 14.52
N GLN A 142 -17.20 10.22 13.68
CA GLN A 142 -16.16 10.57 12.71
C GLN A 142 -14.95 11.18 13.43
N THR A 143 -13.75 10.78 13.03
CA THR A 143 -12.52 11.17 13.71
C THR A 143 -11.42 11.52 12.73
N VAL A 144 -10.54 12.41 13.15
CA VAL A 144 -9.29 12.76 12.46
C VAL A 144 -8.16 11.80 12.80
N ILE A 145 -8.31 11.02 13.88
CA ILE A 145 -7.34 10.00 14.28
C ILE A 145 -7.24 8.96 13.15
N PRO A 146 -6.04 8.65 12.64
CA PRO A 146 -5.84 7.80 11.47
C PRO A 146 -5.90 6.30 11.85
N TYR A 147 -7.04 5.83 12.35
CA TYR A 147 -7.24 4.41 12.69
C TYR A 147 -7.03 3.47 11.51
N GLY A 148 -7.33 3.90 10.29
CA GLY A 148 -6.96 3.15 9.09
C GLY A 148 -5.44 2.96 8.98
N GLY A 149 -4.67 4.03 9.23
CA GLY A 149 -3.20 3.98 9.25
C GLY A 149 -2.65 3.10 10.37
N ILE A 150 -3.25 3.16 11.56
CA ILE A 150 -2.88 2.27 12.67
C ILE A 150 -3.12 0.81 12.28
N LEU A 151 -4.27 0.49 11.69
CA LEU A 151 -4.56 -0.87 11.21
C LEU A 151 -3.57 -1.30 10.12
N LEU A 152 -3.25 -0.41 9.17
CA LEU A 152 -2.27 -0.69 8.13
C LEU A 152 -0.87 -0.94 8.72
N ALA A 153 -0.46 -0.15 9.71
CA ALA A 153 0.82 -0.31 10.39
C ALA A 153 0.90 -1.65 11.14
N LEU A 154 -0.19 -2.06 11.80
CA LEU A 154 -0.27 -3.35 12.50
C LEU A 154 -0.35 -4.56 11.57
N THR A 155 -0.81 -4.38 10.33
CA THR A 155 -0.97 -5.46 9.34
C THR A 155 0.19 -5.50 8.37
N TRP A 156 0.24 -4.55 7.43
CA TRP A 156 1.29 -4.47 6.42
C TRP A 156 2.65 -4.10 7.03
N GLY A 157 2.72 -3.07 7.89
CA GLY A 157 4.00 -2.62 8.46
C GLY A 157 4.65 -3.68 9.37
N LEU A 158 3.89 -4.22 10.32
CA LEU A 158 4.42 -5.19 11.28
C LEU A 158 4.82 -6.53 10.63
N VAL A 159 4.14 -6.94 9.55
CA VAL A 159 4.53 -8.15 8.80
C VAL A 159 5.97 -8.05 8.27
N HIS A 160 6.43 -6.87 7.88
CA HIS A 160 7.80 -6.67 7.40
C HIS A 160 8.86 -6.94 8.48
N VAL A 161 8.53 -6.78 9.78
CA VAL A 161 9.43 -7.22 10.86
C VAL A 161 9.64 -8.73 10.82
N PHE A 162 8.59 -9.49 10.47
CA PHE A 162 8.61 -10.95 10.47
C PHE A 162 9.13 -11.55 9.17
N THR A 163 8.92 -10.89 8.03
CA THR A 163 9.33 -11.39 6.71
C THR A 163 10.66 -10.84 6.23
N GLN A 164 11.13 -9.73 6.79
CA GLN A 164 12.38 -9.08 6.42
C GLN A 164 13.21 -8.83 7.68
N ASP A 165 13.29 -7.59 8.16
CA ASP A 165 14.08 -7.22 9.33
C ASP A 165 13.41 -6.09 10.14
N LEU A 166 13.91 -5.87 11.36
CA LEU A 166 13.35 -4.90 12.29
C LEU A 166 13.39 -3.46 11.75
N PHE A 167 14.44 -3.09 11.01
CA PHE A 167 14.59 -1.75 10.48
C PHE A 167 13.60 -1.50 9.35
N THR A 168 13.47 -2.44 8.42
CA THR A 168 12.48 -2.36 7.34
C THR A 168 11.04 -2.41 7.87
N GLY A 169 10.78 -3.23 8.89
CA GLY A 169 9.50 -3.26 9.58
C GLY A 169 9.17 -1.96 10.31
N ALA A 170 10.12 -1.35 11.01
CA ALA A 170 9.93 -0.05 11.66
C ALA A 170 9.63 1.04 10.61
N TYR A 171 10.43 1.08 9.54
CA TYR A 171 10.23 2.02 8.42
C TYR A 171 8.82 1.90 7.81
N THR A 172 8.40 0.71 7.43
CA THR A 172 7.08 0.47 6.83
C THR A 172 5.94 0.73 7.81
N PHE A 173 6.12 0.44 9.10
CA PHE A 173 5.17 0.81 10.16
C PHE A 173 4.95 2.33 10.21
N PHE A 174 6.03 3.12 10.22
CA PHE A 174 5.92 4.58 10.20
C PHE A 174 5.31 5.11 8.90
N GLN A 175 5.67 4.53 7.75
CA GLN A 175 5.05 4.90 6.47
C GLN A 175 3.54 4.65 6.48
N ALA A 176 3.09 3.52 7.00
CA ALA A 176 1.66 3.21 7.11
C ALA A 176 0.87 4.24 7.95
N LEU A 177 1.50 4.76 9.02
CA LEU A 177 0.91 5.85 9.80
C LEU A 177 0.82 7.16 8.99
N LEU A 178 1.87 7.50 8.22
CA LEU A 178 1.84 8.67 7.32
C LEU A 178 0.76 8.52 6.24
N TYR A 179 0.56 7.32 5.70
CA TYR A 179 -0.50 7.04 4.73
C TYR A 179 -1.89 7.25 5.36
N GLY A 180 -2.07 6.83 6.62
CA GLY A 180 -3.30 7.12 7.37
C GLY A 180 -3.53 8.61 7.62
N CYS A 181 -2.47 9.36 7.96
CA CYS A 181 -2.54 10.82 8.11
C CYS A 181 -2.92 11.51 6.80
N ALA A 182 -2.31 11.10 5.68
CA ALA A 182 -2.65 11.59 4.35
C ALA A 182 -4.10 11.24 3.97
N PHE A 183 -4.55 10.01 4.26
CA PHE A 183 -5.94 9.60 4.06
C PHE A 183 -6.94 10.50 4.82
N SER A 184 -6.65 10.80 6.08
CA SER A 184 -7.44 11.73 6.90
C SER A 184 -7.40 13.17 6.35
N ALA A 185 -6.22 13.66 5.93
CA ALA A 185 -6.06 14.99 5.35
C ALA A 185 -6.83 15.16 4.03
N ALA A 186 -6.92 14.11 3.21
CA ALA A 186 -7.75 14.06 2.01
C ALA A 186 -9.27 14.03 2.30
N LYS A 187 -9.70 14.15 3.56
CA LYS A 187 -11.11 14.06 3.97
C LYS A 187 -11.79 12.78 3.48
N LYS A 188 -11.04 11.68 3.34
CA LYS A 188 -11.57 10.40 2.81
C LYS A 188 -12.12 10.55 1.38
N ASN A 189 -11.60 11.49 0.60
CA ASN A 189 -11.84 11.55 -0.83
C ASN A 189 -10.98 10.50 -1.52
N TYR A 190 -11.61 9.46 -2.04
CA TYR A 190 -10.91 8.25 -2.47
C TYR A 190 -9.91 8.49 -3.60
N LEU A 191 -10.21 9.40 -4.52
CA LEU A 191 -9.29 9.72 -5.60
C LEU A 191 -8.02 10.38 -5.05
N PHE A 192 -8.16 11.44 -4.25
CA PHE A 192 -7.01 12.13 -3.67
C PHE A 192 -6.26 11.27 -2.66
N SER A 193 -6.97 10.48 -1.87
CA SER A 193 -6.36 9.52 -0.94
C SER A 193 -5.54 8.49 -1.68
N TYR A 194 -6.12 7.80 -2.69
CA TYR A 194 -5.40 6.79 -3.46
C TYR A 194 -4.19 7.39 -4.17
N LEU A 195 -4.34 8.53 -4.85
CA LEU A 195 -3.22 9.19 -5.52
C LEU A 195 -2.11 9.58 -4.54
N ALA A 196 -2.46 10.13 -3.37
CA ALA A 196 -1.47 10.47 -2.36
C ALA A 196 -0.70 9.23 -1.88
N ILE A 197 -1.40 8.15 -1.53
CA ILE A 197 -0.78 6.90 -1.08
C ILE A 197 0.08 6.29 -2.19
N LEU A 198 -0.41 6.28 -3.43
CA LEU A 198 0.30 5.78 -4.60
C LEU A 198 1.64 6.51 -4.77
N PHE A 199 1.63 7.85 -4.77
CA PHE A 199 2.85 8.63 -4.89
C PHE A 199 3.76 8.43 -3.69
N MET A 200 3.23 8.44 -2.47
CA MET A 200 4.02 8.21 -1.25
C MET A 200 4.69 6.83 -1.21
N PHE A 201 4.10 5.83 -1.87
CA PHE A 201 4.63 4.47 -1.94
C PHE A 201 5.67 4.29 -3.06
N MET A 202 5.43 4.95 -4.20
CA MET A 202 6.31 4.88 -5.37
C MET A 202 7.55 5.78 -5.28
N LEU A 203 7.47 6.87 -4.52
CA LEU A 203 8.51 7.93 -4.47
C LEU A 203 9.42 7.84 -3.23
#